data_AF-A0A7V9V5J1-F1
#
_entry.id   AF-A0A7V9V5J1-F1
#
_cell.length_a   1.000
_cell.length_b   1.000
_cell.length_c   1.000
_cell.angle_alpha   90.00
_cell.angle_beta   90.00
_cell.angle_gamma   90.00
#
_symmetry.space_group_name_H-M   'P 1'
#
loop_
_entity.id
_entity.type
_entity.pdbx_description
1 polymer ?
#
loop_
_entity_poly.entity_id
_entity_poly.type
_entity_poly.pdbx_seq_one_letter_code
_entity_poly.pdbx_strand_id
1 'polypeptide(L)'
;MSDNLTTLKTEVEDDAARIAELVKHFEESKEWETQEKVFELLARIDHMHRACIWRIHEVMTELGGKGLVDRLQMDPVIKTLFILYDLLPPDSSHAPPEHQPRDLLP
;
A
#
# COMPACT_ATOMS: atom_id res chain seq x y z
N MET A 1 -7.70 1.09 23.96
CA MET A 1 -7.35 0.31 22.74
C MET A 1 -7.65 1.11 21.47
N SER A 2 -8.79 1.79 21.35
CA SER A 2 -9.11 2.62 20.18
C SER A 2 -8.15 3.79 19.92
N ASP A 3 -7.60 4.40 20.97
CA ASP A 3 -6.67 5.54 20.82
C ASP A 3 -5.38 5.13 20.11
N ASN A 4 -4.80 3.97 20.44
CA ASN A 4 -3.56 3.48 19.82
C ASN A 4 -3.72 3.13 18.34
N LEU A 5 -4.87 2.55 17.94
CA LEU A 5 -5.13 2.25 16.54
C LEU A 5 -5.32 3.52 15.72
N THR A 6 -5.95 4.54 16.30
CA THR A 6 -6.13 5.85 15.65
C THR A 6 -4.78 6.52 15.46
N THR A 7 -3.92 6.54 16.49
CA THR A 7 -2.55 7.06 16.40
C THR A 7 -1.74 6.34 15.34
N LEU A 8 -1.73 5.00 15.34
CA LEU A 8 -0.96 4.21 14.37
C LEU A 8 -1.43 4.44 12.94
N LYS A 9 -2.73 4.57 12.73
CA LYS A 9 -3.29 4.92 11.41
C LYS A 9 -2.77 6.27 10.95
N THR A 10 -2.81 7.29 11.81
CA THR A 10 -2.30 8.62 11.51
C THR A 10 -0.80 8.59 11.20
N GLU A 11 0.00 7.84 11.97
CA GLU A 11 1.44 7.68 11.71
C GLU A 11 1.71 7.09 10.31
N VAL A 12 0.95 6.08 9.88
CA VAL A 12 1.07 5.50 8.54
C VAL A 12 0.68 6.49 7.44
N GLU A 13 -0.37 7.28 7.66
CA GLU A 13 -0.80 8.32 6.70
C GLU A 13 0.25 9.45 6.60
N ASP A 14 0.82 9.87 7.72
CA ASP A 14 1.87 10.89 7.79
C ASP A 14 3.16 10.41 7.12
N ASP A 15 3.58 9.16 7.37
CA ASP A 15 4.75 8.57 6.73
C ASP A 15 4.54 8.41 5.22
N ALA A 16 3.34 8.00 4.78
CA ALA A 16 3.01 7.91 3.35
C ALA A 16 3.09 9.27 2.65
N ALA A 17 2.56 10.33 3.29
CA ALA A 17 2.67 11.70 2.79
C ALA A 17 4.13 12.14 2.71
N ARG A 18 4.93 11.84 3.75
CA ARG A 18 6.35 12.20 3.78
C ARG A 18 7.15 11.47 2.71
N ILE A 19 6.88 10.19 2.48
CA ILE A 19 7.49 9.42 1.39
C ILE A 19 7.18 10.06 0.03
N ALA A 20 5.92 10.45 -0.21
CA ALA A 20 5.53 11.10 -1.47
C ALA A 20 6.28 12.43 -1.69
N GLU A 21 6.47 13.24 -0.65
CA GLU A 21 7.28 14.46 -0.72
C GLU A 21 8.75 14.18 -1.05
N LEU A 22 9.34 13.15 -0.42
CA LEU A 22 10.72 12.76 -0.67
C LEU A 22 10.90 12.25 -2.10
N VAL A 23 9.98 11.43 -2.59
CA VAL A 23 10.00 10.95 -3.99
C VAL A 23 9.96 12.13 -4.95
N LYS A 24 9.03 13.07 -4.77
CA LYS A 24 8.96 14.28 -5.59
C LYS A 24 10.26 15.09 -5.55
N HIS A 25 10.85 15.24 -4.36
CA HIS A 25 12.13 15.93 -4.21
C HIS A 25 13.26 15.23 -4.98
N PHE A 26 13.31 13.89 -4.94
CA PHE A 26 14.28 13.13 -5.71
C PHE A 26 14.04 13.28 -7.21
N GLU A 27 12.80 13.21 -7.69
CA GLU A 27 12.46 13.38 -9.11
C GLU A 27 12.85 14.75 -9.68
N GLU A 28 12.79 15.81 -8.85
CA GLU A 28 13.16 17.17 -9.24
C GLU A 28 14.67 17.46 -9.13
N SER A 29 15.45 16.56 -8.50
CA SER A 29 16.89 16.76 -8.31
C SER A 29 17.68 16.53 -9.61
N LYS A 30 18.90 17.07 -9.69
CA LYS A 30 19.80 16.86 -10.85
C LYS A 30 20.86 15.77 -10.57
N GLU A 31 20.73 15.06 -9.46
CA GLU A 31 21.67 14.03 -9.01
C GLU A 31 21.21 12.64 -9.47
N TRP A 32 21.24 12.41 -10.77
CA TRP A 32 20.72 11.19 -11.40
C TRP A 32 21.32 9.90 -10.82
N GLU A 33 22.62 9.87 -10.51
CA GLU A 33 23.27 8.69 -9.92
C GLU A 33 22.76 8.39 -8.50
N THR A 34 22.51 9.43 -7.70
CA THR A 34 21.94 9.29 -6.35
C THR A 34 20.51 8.78 -6.43
N GLN A 35 19.70 9.34 -7.34
CA GLN A 35 18.32 8.91 -7.57
C GLN A 35 18.25 7.43 -7.94
N GLU A 36 19.05 6.98 -8.91
CA GLU A 36 19.05 5.60 -9.37
C GLU A 36 19.36 4.62 -8.23
N LYS A 37 20.37 4.92 -7.41
CA LYS A 37 20.73 4.08 -6.24
C LYS A 37 19.64 4.07 -5.18
N VAL A 38 18.96 5.20 -4.94
CA VAL A 38 17.84 5.29 -3.99
C VAL A 38 16.66 4.48 -4.49
N PHE A 39 16.29 4.60 -5.77
CA PHE A 39 15.20 3.83 -6.35
C PHE A 39 15.52 2.33 -6.38
N GLU A 40 16.75 1.93 -6.71
CA GLU A 40 17.17 0.54 -6.61
C GLU A 40 17.05 0.03 -5.18
N LEU A 41 17.53 0.79 -4.19
CA LEU A 41 17.42 0.43 -2.78
C LEU A 41 15.96 0.23 -2.36
N LEU A 42 15.07 1.17 -2.70
CA LEU A 42 13.65 1.09 -2.39
C LEU A 42 13.00 -0.13 -3.07
N ALA A 43 13.33 -0.41 -4.33
CA ALA A 43 12.83 -1.58 -5.05
C ALA A 43 13.29 -2.89 -4.40
N ARG A 44 14.53 -2.96 -3.89
CA ARG A 44 15.04 -4.14 -3.16
C ARG A 44 14.33 -4.34 -1.83
N ILE A 45 14.09 -3.25 -1.09
CA ILE A 45 13.34 -3.29 0.18
C ILE A 45 11.90 -3.75 -0.07
N ASP A 46 11.21 -3.15 -1.05
CA ASP A 46 9.84 -3.54 -1.43
C ASP A 46 9.75 -5.01 -1.83
N HIS A 47 10.68 -5.49 -2.67
CA HIS A 47 10.73 -6.89 -3.08
C HIS A 47 10.90 -7.84 -1.88
N MET A 48 11.79 -7.50 -0.95
CA MET A 48 11.99 -8.29 0.27
C MET A 48 10.74 -8.29 1.16
N HIS A 49 10.11 -7.13 1.34
CA HIS A 49 8.88 -7.02 2.14
C HIS A 49 7.72 -7.79 1.51
N ARG A 50 7.54 -7.73 0.19
CA ARG A 50 6.55 -8.54 -0.56
C ARG A 50 6.69 -10.02 -0.22
N ALA A 51 7.90 -10.57 -0.30
CA ALA A 51 8.14 -11.98 0.01
C ALA A 51 7.80 -12.33 1.46
N CYS A 52 8.22 -11.49 2.42
CA CYS A 52 7.93 -11.70 3.84
C CYS A 52 6.44 -11.62 4.15
N ILE A 53 5.74 -10.61 3.65
CA ILE A 53 4.31 -10.37 3.91
C ILE A 53 3.46 -11.44 3.25
N TRP A 54 3.81 -11.84 2.02
CA TRP A 54 3.16 -12.96 1.37
C TRP A 54 3.30 -14.25 2.19
N ARG A 55 4.50 -14.54 2.71
CA ARG A 55 4.71 -15.72 3.56
C ARG A 55 3.93 -15.63 4.88
N ILE A 56 3.86 -14.45 5.51
CA ILE A 56 3.06 -14.24 6.71
C ILE A 56 1.58 -14.49 6.39
N HIS A 57 1.08 -13.96 5.27
CA HIS A 57 -0.28 -14.18 4.80
C HIS A 57 -0.59 -15.67 4.58
N GLU A 58 0.28 -16.42 3.89
CA GLU A 58 0.14 -17.88 3.73
C GLU A 58 0.02 -18.58 5.09
N VAL A 59 0.97 -18.34 6.00
CA VAL A 59 1.00 -18.98 7.32
C VAL A 59 -0.28 -18.67 8.11
N MET A 60 -0.79 -17.43 8.03
CA MET A 60 -2.04 -17.05 8.67
C MET A 60 -3.26 -17.74 8.03
N THR A 61 -3.29 -17.89 6.71
CA THR A 61 -4.37 -18.60 6.01
C THR A 61 -4.37 -20.10 6.31
N GLU A 62 -3.19 -20.73 6.37
CA GLU A 62 -3.01 -22.16 6.62
C GLU A 62 -3.29 -22.53 8.09
N LEU A 63 -2.80 -21.74 9.05
CA LEU A 63 -2.86 -22.08 10.48
C LEU A 63 -4.00 -21.38 11.24
N GLY A 64 -4.39 -20.17 10.82
CA GLY A 64 -5.34 -19.33 11.55
C GLY A 64 -6.80 -19.61 11.25
N GLY A 65 -7.09 -20.35 10.19
CA GLY A 65 -8.44 -20.57 9.67
C GLY A 65 -9.09 -19.28 9.13
N LYS A 66 -10.23 -19.44 8.44
CA LYS A 66 -10.91 -18.34 7.72
C LYS A 66 -11.20 -17.11 8.59
N GLY A 67 -11.52 -17.31 9.88
CA GLY A 67 -11.88 -16.23 10.79
C GLY A 67 -10.73 -15.33 11.25
N LEU A 68 -9.46 -15.76 11.19
CA LEU A 68 -8.33 -14.91 11.55
C LEU A 68 -8.07 -13.87 10.46
N VAL A 69 -8.04 -14.30 9.21
CA VAL A 69 -7.83 -13.43 8.05
C VAL A 69 -8.94 -12.38 7.97
N ASP A 70 -10.21 -12.79 8.10
CA ASP A 70 -11.35 -11.87 8.07
C ASP A 70 -11.23 -10.76 9.15
N ARG A 71 -10.72 -11.09 10.35
CA ARG A 71 -10.51 -10.11 11.42
C ARG A 71 -9.35 -9.16 11.13
N LEU A 72 -8.27 -9.66 10.54
CA LEU A 72 -7.11 -8.83 10.18
C LEU A 72 -7.48 -7.78 9.12
N GLN A 73 -8.38 -8.12 8.19
CA GLN A 73 -8.86 -7.18 7.17
C GLN A 73 -9.75 -6.06 7.74
N MET A 74 -10.29 -6.22 8.95
CA MET A 74 -11.04 -5.18 9.64
C MET A 74 -10.13 -4.15 10.33
N ASP A 75 -8.84 -4.47 10.50
CA ASP A 75 -7.86 -3.52 10.99
C ASP A 75 -7.40 -2.62 9.82
N PRO A 76 -7.60 -1.28 9.90
CA PRO A 76 -7.30 -0.38 8.80
C PRO A 76 -5.81 -0.32 8.45
N VAL A 77 -4.91 -0.48 9.43
CA VAL A 77 -3.46 -0.43 9.20
C VAL A 77 -3.01 -1.68 8.46
N ILE A 78 -3.51 -2.85 8.89
CA ILE A 78 -3.21 -4.13 8.24
C ILE A 78 -3.85 -4.17 6.85
N LYS A 79 -5.06 -3.65 6.70
CA LYS A 79 -5.73 -3.54 5.40
C LYS A 79 -4.92 -2.70 4.41
N THR A 80 -4.42 -1.53 4.82
CA THR A 80 -3.53 -0.71 4.00
C THR A 80 -2.30 -1.50 3.56
N LEU A 81 -1.65 -2.21 4.49
CA LEU A 81 -0.50 -3.07 4.17
C LEU A 81 -0.85 -4.13 3.11
N PHE A 82 -1.98 -4.83 3.28
CA PHE A 82 -2.39 -5.87 2.34
C PHE A 82 -2.74 -5.33 0.96
N ILE A 83 -3.30 -4.12 0.87
CA ILE A 83 -3.55 -3.45 -0.41
C ILE A 83 -2.22 -3.05 -1.08
N LEU A 84 -1.28 -2.44 -0.35
CA LEU A 84 0.02 -2.00 -0.91
C LEU A 84 0.84 -3.16 -1.50
N TYR A 85 0.64 -4.36 -0.94
CA TYR A 85 1.34 -5.57 -1.37
C TYR A 85 0.47 -6.51 -2.24
N ASP A 86 -0.63 -6.00 -2.80
CA ASP A 86 -1.51 -6.71 -3.74
C ASP A 86 -2.11 -8.03 -3.19
N LEU A 87 -2.19 -8.16 -1.86
CA LEU A 87 -2.85 -9.29 -1.19
C LEU A 87 -4.38 -9.11 -1.13
N LEU A 88 -4.85 -7.86 -1.24
CA LEU A 88 -6.25 -7.51 -1.36
C LEU A 88 -6.46 -6.55 -2.52
N PRO A 89 -7.62 -6.59 -3.19
CA PRO A 89 -7.97 -5.56 -4.15
C PRO A 89 -8.03 -4.19 -3.43
N PRO A 90 -7.58 -3.11 -4.08
CA PRO A 90 -7.79 -1.77 -3.56
C PRO A 90 -9.30 -1.50 -3.41
N ASP A 91 -9.67 -0.74 -2.40
CA ASP A 91 -11.07 -0.37 -2.19
C ASP A 91 -11.60 0.34 -3.45
N SER A 92 -12.67 -0.21 -4.02
CA SER A 92 -13.34 0.29 -5.24
C SER A 92 -13.93 1.70 -5.11
N SER A 93 -13.76 2.37 -3.97
CA SER A 93 -14.16 3.76 -3.75
C SER A 93 -13.31 4.78 -4.51
N HIS A 94 -12.22 4.36 -5.17
CA HIS A 94 -11.38 5.21 -6.02
C HIS A 94 -11.23 4.69 -7.47
N ALA A 95 -12.22 3.93 -7.97
CA ALA A 95 -12.29 3.73 -9.42
C ALA A 95 -12.46 5.10 -10.10
N PRO A 96 -11.61 5.47 -11.09
CA PRO A 96 -11.90 6.61 -11.95
C PRO A 96 -13.30 6.42 -12.53
N PRO A 97 -14.15 7.46 -12.62
CA PRO A 97 -15.44 7.32 -13.24
C PRO A 97 -15.24 6.72 -14.65
N GLU A 98 -15.87 5.57 -14.90
CA GLU A 98 -15.88 4.95 -16.22
C GLU A 98 -16.24 6.02 -17.25
N HIS A 99 -15.42 6.14 -18.30
CA HIS A 99 -15.74 6.97 -19.45
C HIS A 99 -17.04 6.44 -20.06
N GLN A 100 -18.15 7.07 -19.68
CA GLN A 100 -19.44 6.85 -20.32
C GLN A 100 -19.23 7.15 -21.81
N PRO A 101 -19.44 6.17 -22.72
CA PRO A 101 -19.36 6.46 -24.14
C PRO A 101 -20.36 7.58 -24.41
N ARG A 102 -19.88 8.72 -24.94
CA ARG A 102 -20.77 9.79 -25.37
C ARG A 102 -21.75 9.14 -26.35
N ASP A 103 -22.99 9.00 -25.90
CA ASP A 103 -24.09 8.64 -26.76
C ASP A 103 -24.01 9.53 -27.99
N LEU A 104 -23.88 8.85 -29.14
CA LEU A 104 -24.07 9.42 -30.46
C LEU A 104 -25.44 10.10 -30.46
N LEU A 105 -25.46 11.41 -30.21
CA LEU A 105 -26.63 12.21 -30.49
C LEU A 105 -26.80 12.29 -32.02
N PRO A 106 -28.03 12.09 -32.53
CA PRO A 106 -28.34 12.07 -33.96
C PRO A 106 -28.11 13.41 -34.65
#